data_AF-A0A8S3ZMM7-F1
#
_entry.id   AF-A0A8S3ZMM7-F1
#
_cell.length_a   1.000
_cell.length_b   1.000
_cell.length_c   1.000
_cell.angle_alpha   90.00
_cell.angle_beta   90.00
_cell.angle_gamma   90.00
#
_symmetry.space_group_name_H-M   'P 1'
#
loop_
_entity.id
_entity.type
_entity.pdbx_description
1 polymer ?
#
loop_
_entity_poly.entity_id
_entity_poly.type
_entity_poly.pdbx_seq_one_letter_code
_entity_poly.pdbx_strand_id
1 'polypeptide(L)'
;MASNISHVSRVRALFKAILKLHRGLPLEMRSLGDNYVREEFRAHKSAQPQEADIFMQEWTKYYVTLARQLRQRQKQPDIGQHLSPEMLDNFRDEQLGQLHELFTATTKSDPLESTFSSDKGR
;
A
#
# COMPACT_ATOMS: atom_id res chain seq x y z
N MET A 1 16.28 -23.58 -18.74
CA MET A 1 15.63 -24.22 -17.57
C MET A 1 16.15 -23.68 -16.23
N ALA A 2 17.47 -23.57 -16.02
CA ALA A 2 18.04 -23.02 -14.77
C ALA A 2 17.66 -21.56 -14.48
N SER A 3 17.53 -20.71 -15.52
CA SER A 3 17.10 -19.30 -15.41
C SER A 3 15.66 -19.13 -14.90
N ASN A 4 14.74 -20.05 -15.26
CA ASN A 4 13.35 -20.00 -14.80
C ASN A 4 13.23 -20.43 -13.33
N ILE A 5 14.04 -21.41 -12.91
CA ILE A 5 14.09 -21.87 -11.52
C ILE A 5 14.63 -20.76 -10.60
N SER A 6 15.63 -20.00 -11.06
CA SER A 6 16.16 -18.86 -10.31
C SER A 6 15.16 -17.70 -10.24
N HIS A 7 14.43 -17.42 -11.33
CA HIS A 7 13.38 -16.40 -11.34
C HIS A 7 12.24 -16.74 -10.37
N VAL A 8 11.66 -17.95 -10.46
CA VAL A 8 10.56 -18.37 -9.57
C VAL A 8 10.97 -18.34 -8.10
N SER A 9 12.22 -18.71 -7.80
CA SER A 9 12.76 -18.65 -6.43
C SER A 9 12.87 -17.20 -5.94
N ARG A 10 13.32 -16.27 -6.78
CA ARG A 10 13.36 -14.83 -6.47
C ARG A 10 11.96 -14.25 -6.22
N VAL A 11 10.99 -14.56 -7.08
CA VAL A 11 9.59 -14.13 -6.92
C VAL A 11 9.03 -14.61 -5.58
N ARG A 12 9.21 -15.91 -5.26
CA ARG A 12 8.76 -16.48 -3.98
C ARG A 12 9.45 -15.86 -2.77
N ALA A 13 10.75 -15.56 -2.88
CA ALA A 13 11.50 -14.91 -1.82
C ALA A 13 10.96 -13.50 -1.55
N LEU A 14 10.73 -12.70 -2.60
CA LEU A 14 10.18 -11.35 -2.48
C LEU A 14 8.77 -11.37 -1.88
N PHE A 15 7.87 -12.23 -2.37
CA PHE A 15 6.53 -12.40 -1.83
C PHE A 15 6.54 -12.70 -0.32
N LYS A 16 7.36 -13.67 0.11
CA LYS A 16 7.49 -14.03 1.53
C LYS A 16 8.10 -12.90 2.36
N ALA A 17 9.08 -12.18 1.80
CA ALA A 17 9.71 -11.06 2.47
C ALA A 17 8.73 -9.91 2.72
N ILE A 18 7.90 -9.57 1.73
CA ILE A 18 6.85 -8.56 1.85
C ILE A 18 5.83 -8.95 2.92
N LEU A 19 5.28 -10.18 2.89
CA LEU A 19 4.33 -10.63 3.91
C LEU A 19 4.93 -10.68 5.32
N LYS A 20 6.24 -10.95 5.44
CA LYS A 20 6.95 -10.86 6.72
C LYS A 20 7.05 -9.40 7.18
N LEU A 21 7.34 -8.49 6.26
CA LEU A 21 7.47 -7.06 6.52
C LEU A 21 6.14 -6.43 6.97
N HIS A 22 5.02 -6.84 6.36
CA HIS A 22 3.67 -6.40 6.73
C HIS A 22 3.29 -6.70 8.19
N ARG A 23 3.96 -7.65 8.85
CA ARG A 23 3.75 -7.91 10.28
C ARG A 23 4.12 -6.73 11.18
N GLY A 24 4.93 -5.78 10.68
CA GLY A 24 5.24 -4.53 11.35
C GLY A 24 4.23 -3.40 11.13
N LEU A 25 3.22 -3.60 10.27
CA LEU A 25 2.19 -2.59 10.00
C LEU A 25 1.06 -2.62 11.03
N PRO A 26 0.33 -1.49 11.20
CA PRO A 26 -0.96 -1.47 11.88
C PRO A 26 -1.91 -2.52 11.31
N LEU A 27 -2.80 -3.06 12.16
CA LEU A 27 -3.64 -4.21 11.85
C LEU A 27 -4.46 -4.03 10.55
N GLU A 28 -5.10 -2.88 10.40
CA GLU A 28 -5.96 -2.55 9.25
C GLU A 28 -5.14 -2.49 7.96
N MET A 29 -4.03 -1.76 7.97
CA MET A 29 -3.10 -1.65 6.84
C MET A 29 -2.50 -3.01 6.46
N ARG A 30 -2.15 -3.83 7.45
CA ARG A 30 -1.65 -5.18 7.23
C ARG A 30 -2.69 -6.05 6.53
N SER A 31 -3.93 -6.05 7.02
CA SER A 31 -5.01 -6.87 6.45
C SER A 31 -5.26 -6.52 4.98
N LEU A 32 -5.39 -5.23 4.69
CA LEU A 32 -5.55 -4.71 3.33
C LEU A 32 -4.35 -5.08 2.44
N GLY A 33 -3.13 -4.77 2.89
CA GLY A 33 -1.91 -5.01 2.14
C GLY A 33 -1.62 -6.49 1.88
N ASP A 34 -1.87 -7.36 2.85
CA ASP A 34 -1.70 -8.81 2.71
C ASP A 34 -2.62 -9.38 1.62
N ASN A 35 -3.87 -8.92 1.55
CA ASN A 35 -4.81 -9.33 0.50
C ASN A 35 -4.36 -8.83 -0.86
N TYR A 36 -4.01 -7.55 -0.96
CA TYR A 36 -3.56 -6.94 -2.20
C TYR A 36 -2.30 -7.62 -2.77
N VAL A 37 -1.28 -7.88 -1.93
CA VAL A 37 -0.06 -8.61 -2.34
C VAL A 37 -0.38 -10.00 -2.90
N ARG A 38 -1.31 -10.73 -2.28
CA ARG A 38 -1.69 -12.06 -2.76
C ARG A 38 -2.38 -12.00 -4.12
N GLU A 39 -3.26 -11.04 -4.30
CA GLU A 39 -4.01 -10.86 -5.55
C GLU A 39 -3.07 -10.45 -6.69
N GLU A 40 -2.20 -9.48 -6.47
CA GLU A 40 -1.27 -8.97 -7.47
C GLU A 40 -0.25 -10.03 -7.91
N PHE A 41 0.39 -10.74 -6.97
CA PHE A 41 1.30 -11.83 -7.31
C PHE A 41 0.58 -13.01 -7.97
N ARG A 42 -0.72 -13.20 -7.72
CA ARG A 42 -1.52 -14.22 -8.40
C ARG A 42 -1.86 -13.80 -9.83
N ALA A 43 -2.25 -12.54 -10.03
CA ALA A 43 -2.56 -11.97 -11.34
C ALA A 43 -1.33 -12.00 -12.26
N HIS A 44 -0.14 -11.74 -11.71
CA HIS A 44 1.10 -11.67 -12.49
C HIS A 44 1.80 -13.03 -12.72
N LYS A 45 1.16 -14.16 -12.39
CA LYS A 45 1.75 -15.51 -12.60
C LYS A 45 2.05 -15.82 -14.06
N SER A 46 1.29 -15.25 -14.98
CA SER A 46 1.38 -15.47 -16.43
C SER A 46 1.74 -14.20 -17.19
N ALA A 47 2.33 -13.20 -16.51
CA ALA A 47 2.79 -11.98 -17.14
C ALA A 47 3.90 -12.26 -18.18
N GLN A 48 4.00 -11.40 -19.20
CA GLN A 48 5.09 -11.51 -20.16
C GLN A 48 6.44 -11.24 -19.48
N PRO A 49 7.56 -11.77 -19.98
CA PRO A 49 8.86 -11.61 -19.33
C PRO A 49 9.24 -10.16 -19.01
N GLN A 50 8.95 -9.23 -19.93
CA GLN A 50 9.21 -7.80 -19.76
C GLN A 50 8.37 -7.20 -18.63
N GLU A 51 7.08 -7.55 -18.58
CA GLU A 51 6.18 -7.12 -17.51
C GLU A 51 6.59 -7.72 -16.16
N ALA A 52 7.03 -8.99 -16.16
CA ALA A 52 7.51 -9.66 -14.96
C ALA A 52 8.78 -9.00 -14.39
N ASP A 53 9.68 -8.52 -15.26
CA ASP A 53 10.86 -7.78 -14.84
C ASP A 53 10.51 -6.43 -14.24
N ILE A 54 9.60 -5.67 -14.87
CA ILE A 54 9.10 -4.39 -14.34
C ILE A 54 8.38 -4.62 -13.00
N PHE A 55 7.51 -5.64 -12.93
CA PHE A 55 6.82 -6.04 -11.71
C PHE A 55 7.82 -6.33 -10.59
N MET A 56 8.84 -7.15 -10.84
CA MET A 56 9.84 -7.47 -9.83
C MET A 56 10.64 -6.26 -9.36
N GLN A 57 10.91 -5.30 -10.25
CA GLN A 57 11.58 -4.04 -9.89
C GLN A 57 10.71 -3.19 -8.97
N GLU A 58 9.45 -2.92 -9.36
CA GLU A 58 8.55 -2.08 -8.58
C GLU A 58 8.19 -2.70 -7.22
N TRP A 59 7.96 -4.02 -7.16
CA TRP A 59 7.71 -4.70 -5.89
C TRP A 59 8.93 -4.78 -4.98
N THR A 60 10.14 -4.82 -5.56
CA THR A 60 11.38 -4.69 -4.78
C THR A 60 11.53 -3.28 -4.22
N LYS A 61 11.23 -2.25 -5.02
CA LYS A 61 11.22 -0.84 -4.59
C LYS A 61 10.21 -0.62 -3.46
N TYR A 62 9.00 -1.15 -3.58
CA TYR A 62 7.99 -1.15 -2.52
C TYR A 62 8.54 -1.77 -1.22
N TYR A 63 9.11 -2.98 -1.31
CA TYR A 63 9.71 -3.65 -0.15
C TYR A 63 10.80 -2.80 0.52
N VAL A 64 11.73 -2.24 -0.26
CA VAL A 64 12.83 -1.41 0.27
C VAL A 64 12.30 -0.15 0.95
N THR A 65 11.35 0.54 0.32
CA THR A 65 10.71 1.74 0.89
C THR A 65 10.02 1.43 2.21
N LEU A 66 9.19 0.39 2.23
CA LEU A 66 8.44 0.01 3.43
C LEU A 66 9.38 -0.48 4.54
N ALA A 67 10.44 -1.22 4.20
CA ALA A 67 11.44 -1.67 5.17
C ALA A 67 12.20 -0.50 5.81
N ARG A 68 12.46 0.57 5.04
CA ARG A 68 13.06 1.79 5.56
C ARG A 68 12.12 2.51 6.53
N GLN A 69 10.83 2.61 6.19
CA GLN A 69 9.82 3.26 7.04
C GLN A 69 9.62 2.53 8.36
N LEU A 70 9.48 1.21 8.31
CA LEU A 70 9.27 0.38 9.51
C LEU A 70 10.49 0.26 10.42
N ARG A 71 11.70 0.57 9.93
CA ARG A 71 12.91 0.64 10.77
C ARG A 71 12.92 1.86 11.69
N GLN A 72 12.17 2.91 11.36
CA GLN A 72 12.08 4.11 12.18
C GLN A 72 11.26 3.75 13.43
N ARG A 73 11.91 3.74 14.60
CA ARG A 73 11.27 3.45 15.89
C ARG A 73 10.41 4.62 16.39
N GLN A 74 9.42 5.01 15.59
CA GLN A 74 8.43 6.00 15.98
C GLN A 74 7.21 5.29 16.58
N LYS A 75 6.52 5.94 17.52
CA LYS A 75 5.26 5.42 18.10
C LYS A 75 4.18 5.23 17.03
N GLN A 76 4.22 6.06 16.00
CA GLN A 76 3.43 5.92 14.78
C GLN A 76 4.40 6.04 13.60
N PRO A 77 4.68 4.95 12.88
CA PRO A 77 5.53 5.04 11.71
C PRO A 77 4.79 5.81 10.60
N ASP A 78 5.47 6.76 9.98
CA ASP A 78 4.99 7.42 8.77
C ASP A 78 5.11 6.45 7.59
N ILE A 79 3.99 5.83 7.23
CA ILE A 79 3.91 4.80 6.19
C ILE A 79 3.36 5.43 4.91
N GLY A 80 4.04 5.16 3.79
CA GLY A 80 3.64 5.68 2.48
C GLY A 80 4.51 6.83 1.98
N GLN A 81 4.23 7.31 0.78
CA GLN A 81 4.94 8.44 0.18
C GLN A 81 3.90 9.45 -0.30
N HIS A 82 4.24 10.73 -0.22
CA HIS A 82 3.43 11.77 -0.83
C HIS A 82 3.39 11.59 -2.35
N LEU A 83 2.20 11.70 -2.92
CA LEU A 83 2.00 11.75 -4.37
C LEU A 83 2.47 13.11 -4.86
N SER A 84 3.44 13.13 -5.77
CA SER A 84 3.88 14.38 -6.40
C SER A 84 2.86 14.83 -7.45
N PRO A 85 2.79 16.14 -7.77
CA PRO A 85 1.89 16.65 -8.81
C PRO A 85 2.07 15.92 -10.14
N GLU A 86 3.32 15.66 -10.53
CA GLU A 86 3.64 14.97 -11.78
C GLU A 86 3.15 13.52 -11.79
N MET A 87 3.02 12.90 -10.61
CA MET A 87 2.45 11.56 -10.49
C MET A 87 0.94 11.60 -10.70
N LEU A 88 0.25 12.63 -10.20
CA LEU A 88 -1.19 12.82 -10.36
C LEU A 88 -1.57 13.05 -11.83
N ASP A 89 -0.72 13.71 -12.60
CA ASP A 89 -0.93 13.93 -14.04
C ASP A 89 -0.99 12.63 -14.86
N ASN A 90 -0.49 11.50 -14.32
CA ASN A 90 -0.56 10.19 -14.97
C ASN A 90 -1.89 9.45 -14.72
N PHE A 91 -2.78 9.99 -13.89
CA PHE A 91 -4.05 9.37 -13.54
C PHE A 91 -5.13 9.84 -14.50
N ARG A 92 -6.09 8.96 -14.81
CA ARG A 92 -7.31 9.36 -15.51
C ARG A 92 -8.22 10.17 -14.57
N ASP A 93 -9.08 11.02 -15.13
CA ASP A 93 -10.03 11.84 -14.36
C ASP A 93 -10.86 11.03 -13.36
N GLU A 94 -11.33 9.85 -13.76
CA GLU A 94 -12.07 8.93 -12.89
C GLU A 94 -11.23 8.44 -11.71
N GLN A 95 -9.94 8.15 -11.94
CA GLN A 95 -9.02 7.69 -10.89
C GLN A 95 -8.66 8.83 -9.94
N LEU A 96 -8.54 10.06 -10.45
CA LEU A 96 -8.36 11.25 -9.62
C LEU A 96 -9.59 11.50 -8.74
N GLY A 97 -10.79 11.34 -9.29
CA GLY A 97 -12.04 11.41 -8.53
C GLY A 97 -12.08 10.41 -7.37
N GLN A 98 -11.80 9.14 -7.66
CA GLN A 98 -11.74 8.07 -6.65
C GLN A 98 -10.68 8.34 -5.57
N LEU A 99 -9.50 8.80 -5.98
CA LEU A 99 -8.43 9.14 -5.05
C LEU A 99 -8.85 10.28 -4.12
N HIS A 100 -9.53 11.30 -4.66
CA HIS A 100 -10.05 12.43 -3.88
C HIS A 100 -11.16 12.02 -2.91
N GLU A 101 -12.07 11.13 -3.33
CA GLU A 101 -13.09 10.54 -2.45
C GLU A 101 -12.46 9.78 -1.28
N LEU A 102 -11.45 8.95 -1.56
CA LEU A 102 -10.71 8.21 -0.55
C LEU A 102 -10.00 9.14 0.44
N PHE A 103 -9.34 10.19 -0.07
CA PHE A 103 -8.70 11.21 0.77
C PHE A 103 -9.71 11.89 1.70
N THR A 104 -10.87 12.25 1.17
CA THR A 104 -11.93 12.90 1.96
C THR A 104 -12.50 11.96 3.02
N ALA A 105 -12.69 10.68 2.69
CA ALA A 105 -13.22 9.68 3.63
C ALA A 105 -12.25 9.38 4.78
N THR A 106 -10.94 9.41 4.52
CA THR A 106 -9.90 9.11 5.52
C THR A 106 -9.52 10.31 6.40
N THR A 107 -9.87 11.54 5.99
CA THR A 107 -9.57 12.78 6.74
C THR A 107 -10.75 13.34 7.53
N LYS A 108 -11.98 12.92 7.23
CA LYS A 108 -13.16 13.23 8.05
C LYS A 108 -13.07 12.46 9.36
N SER A 109 -12.59 13.13 10.41
CA SER A 109 -12.69 12.67 11.80
C SER A 109 -14.15 12.40 12.19
N ASP A 110 -14.40 11.34 12.97
CA ASP A 110 -15.69 10.93 13.53
C ASP A 110 -16.64 12.10 13.88
N PRO A 111 -17.84 12.21 13.27
CA PRO A 111 -18.81 13.25 13.60
C PRO A 111 -19.55 13.09 14.94
N LEU A 112 -19.10 12.25 15.88
CA LEU A 112 -19.92 11.84 17.04
C LEU A 112 -19.63 12.57 18.37
N GLU A 113 -18.98 13.73 18.36
CA GLU A 113 -18.82 14.56 19.57
C GLU A 113 -19.35 16.01 19.44
N SER A 114 -20.49 16.20 18.76
CA SER A 114 -21.16 17.52 18.69
C SER A 114 -22.63 17.50 19.14
N THR A 115 -23.07 16.47 19.87
CA THR A 115 -24.46 16.40 20.37
C THR A 115 -24.52 16.32 21.89
N PHE A 116 -23.83 17.18 22.63
CA PHE A 116 -24.22 17.52 24.01
C PHE A 116 -23.59 18.84 24.42
N SER A 117 -24.34 19.94 24.31
CA SER A 117 -24.38 21.06 25.27
C SER A 117 -24.82 22.35 24.57
N SER A 118 -26.12 22.59 24.56
CA SER A 118 -26.72 23.88 24.94
C SER A 118 -28.23 23.69 25.10
N ASP A 119 -28.61 22.95 26.15
CA ASP A 119 -29.86 23.20 26.86
C ASP A 119 -29.49 23.81 28.21
N LYS A 120 -29.59 25.14 28.27
CA LYS A 120 -29.65 25.96 29.48
C LYS A 120 -30.30 27.26 28.97
N GLY A 121 -31.59 27.49 29.16
CA GLY A 121 -32.32 27.34 30.41
C GLY A 121 -32.41 28.72 31.04
N ARG A 122 -33.56 29.36 30.79
CA ARG A 122 -34.10 30.56 31.44
C ARG A 122 -33.54 31.94 31.05
#